data_AF-A0A9E6Z6B0-F1
#
_entry.id   AF-A0A9E6Z6B0-F1
#
_cell.length_a   1.000
_cell.length_b   1.000
_cell.length_c   1.000
_cell.angle_alpha   90.00
_cell.angle_beta   90.00
_cell.angle_gamma   90.00
#
_symmetry.space_group_name_H-M   'P 1'
#
loop_
_entity.id
_entity.type
_entity.pdbx_description
1 polymer ?
#
loop_
_entity_poly.entity_id
_entity_poly.type
_entity_poly.pdbx_seq_one_letter_code
_entity_poly.pdbx_strand_id
1 'polypeptide(L)' 'MWKTGHSTIKRKMKDVSAPFAGEISGHVFFNDYYYGYDDALYTAIRFLNIFFCSRQTTLRSEKKFTLLCNK' A
#
# COMPACT_ATOMS: atom_id res chain seq x y z
N MET A 1 4.50 -13.86 -12.28
CA MET A 1 3.85 -12.93 -13.23
C MET A 1 2.53 -13.54 -13.68
N TRP A 2 1.39 -12.85 -13.55
CA TRP A 2 0.06 -13.37 -13.92
C TRP A 2 -0.58 -12.46 -14.98
N LYS A 3 -1.69 -12.91 -15.59
CA LYS A 3 -2.46 -12.10 -16.54
C LYS A 3 -2.95 -10.81 -15.87
N THR A 4 -2.79 -9.68 -16.55
CA THR A 4 -3.25 -8.36 -16.10
C THR A 4 -4.77 -8.23 -16.23
N GLY A 5 -5.36 -7.32 -15.45
CA GLY A 5 -6.79 -7.01 -15.43
C GLY A 5 -7.45 -7.24 -14.07
N HIS A 6 -8.26 -6.27 -13.64
CA HIS A 6 -8.97 -6.22 -12.36
C HIS A 6 -9.66 -7.55 -11.98
N SER A 7 -10.47 -8.13 -12.86
CA SER A 7 -11.20 -9.38 -12.58
C SER A 7 -10.29 -10.59 -12.45
N THR A 8 -9.24 -10.66 -13.27
CA THR A 8 -8.30 -11.79 -13.30
C THR A 8 -7.41 -11.79 -12.07
N ILE A 9 -6.94 -10.60 -11.66
CA ILE A 9 -6.16 -10.41 -10.44
C ILE A 9 -7.02 -10.69 -9.22
N LYS A 10 -8.25 -10.15 -9.15
CA LYS A 10 -9.15 -10.39 -8.01
C LYS A 10 -9.50 -11.88 -7.84
N ARG A 11 -9.72 -12.60 -8.94
CA ARG A 11 -9.92 -14.06 -8.90
C ARG A 11 -8.67 -14.78 -8.40
N LYS A 12 -7.51 -14.46 -8.95
CA LYS A 12 -6.24 -15.09 -8.55
C LYS A 12 -5.87 -14.79 -7.10
N MET A 13 -6.15 -13.58 -6.62
CA MET A 13 -5.96 -13.19 -5.22
C MET A 13 -6.82 -14.04 -4.28
N LYS A 14 -8.07 -14.33 -4.66
CA LYS A 14 -8.93 -15.24 -3.89
C LYS A 14 -8.40 -16.68 -3.93
N ASP A 15 -8.01 -17.16 -5.11
CA ASP A 15 -7.49 -18.53 -5.27
C ASP A 15 -6.21 -18.78 -4.46
N VAL A 16 -5.31 -17.78 -4.41
CA VAL A 16 -4.03 -17.86 -3.70
C VAL A 16 -4.15 -17.35 -2.25
N SER A 17 -5.32 -16.81 -1.87
CA SER A 17 -5.53 -16.10 -0.60
C SER A 17 -4.42 -15.06 -0.32
N ALA A 18 -4.01 -14.34 -1.36
CA ALA A 18 -2.93 -13.37 -1.27
C ALA A 18 -3.41 -12.08 -0.56
N PRO A 19 -2.65 -11.53 0.39
CA PRO A 19 -3.01 -10.31 1.11
C PRO A 19 -2.84 -9.04 0.25
N PHE A 20 -2.05 -9.12 -0.83
CA PHE A 20 -1.71 -7.99 -1.67
C PHE A 20 -1.52 -8.42 -3.13
N ALA A 21 -2.00 -7.60 -4.07
CA ALA A 21 -1.63 -7.70 -5.48
C ALA A 21 -1.60 -6.31 -6.11
N GLY A 22 -0.92 -6.18 -7.24
CA GLY A 22 -0.92 -4.94 -7.99
C GLY A 22 -0.49 -5.13 -9.43
N GLU A 23 -0.83 -4.14 -10.24
CA GLU A 23 -0.37 -3.99 -11.62
C GLU A 23 0.70 -2.92 -11.72
N ILE A 24 1.56 -3.03 -12.72
CA ILE A 24 2.59 -2.01 -13.01
C ILE A 24 1.95 -0.66 -13.38
N SER A 25 0.71 -0.66 -13.85
CA SER A 25 -0.11 0.52 -14.13
C SER A 25 -0.47 1.33 -12.88
N GLY A 26 -0.25 0.81 -11.68
CA GLY A 26 -0.55 1.49 -10.41
C GLY A 26 -1.88 1.06 -9.78
N HIS A 27 -2.60 0.10 -10.36
CA HIS A 27 -3.72 -0.55 -9.68
C HIS A 27 -3.21 -1.43 -8.55
N VAL A 28 -3.68 -1.18 -7.34
CA VAL A 28 -3.22 -1.84 -6.12
C VAL A 28 -4.41 -2.39 -5.36
N PHE A 29 -4.31 -3.67 -5.01
CA PHE A 29 -5.36 -4.45 -4.38
C PHE A 29 -4.89 -4.93 -3.03
N PHE A 30 -5.67 -4.58 -2.01
CA PHE A 30 -5.44 -4.95 -0.64
C PHE A 30 -6.57 -5.87 -0.16
N ASN A 31 -6.21 -7.08 0.30
CA ASN A 31 -7.12 -8.12 0.79
C ASN A 31 -6.77 -8.54 2.22
N ASP A 32 -6.44 -7.56 3.04
CA ASP A 32 -6.02 -7.67 4.44
C ASP A 32 -7.20 -7.44 5.39
N TYR A 33 -8.03 -6.41 5.18
CA TYR A 33 -9.23 -6.15 6.01
C TYR A 33 -10.55 -6.12 5.22
N TYR A 34 -10.47 -5.90 3.90
CA TYR A 34 -11.64 -5.77 3.01
C TYR A 34 -11.54 -6.75 1.83
N TYR A 35 -12.65 -6.94 1.12
CA TYR A 35 -12.86 -7.92 0.03
C TYR A 35 -12.06 -7.66 -1.27
N GLY A 36 -10.78 -7.32 -1.19
CA GLY A 36 -9.92 -7.03 -2.34
C GLY A 36 -10.47 -5.84 -3.15
N TYR A 37 -10.54 -4.67 -2.52
CA TYR A 37 -10.96 -3.43 -3.16
C TYR A 37 -9.79 -2.76 -3.88
N ASP A 38 -10.09 -2.19 -5.05
CA ASP A 38 -9.18 -1.35 -5.83
C ASP A 38 -9.46 0.11 -5.47
N ASP A 39 -8.80 0.59 -4.41
CA ASP A 39 -8.97 1.96 -3.92
C ASP A 39 -7.59 2.59 -3.73
N ALA A 40 -7.33 3.63 -4.54
CA ALA A 40 -6.08 4.37 -4.53
C ALA A 40 -5.89 5.15 -3.22
N LEU A 41 -6.95 5.70 -2.61
CA LEU A 41 -6.87 6.41 -1.34
C LEU A 41 -6.58 5.44 -0.21
N TYR A 42 -7.27 4.30 -0.18
CA TYR A 42 -6.99 3.25 0.79
C TYR A 42 -5.54 2.78 0.68
N THR A 43 -5.07 2.53 -0.54
CA THR A 43 -3.67 2.17 -0.83
C THR A 43 -2.70 3.23 -0.32
N ALA A 44 -2.95 4.51 -0.59
CA ALA A 44 -2.09 5.60 -0.15
C ALA A 44 -2.00 5.69 1.38
N ILE A 45 -3.12 5.57 2.08
CA ILE A 45 -3.16 5.59 3.55
C ILE A 45 -2.46 4.36 4.14
N ARG A 46 -2.68 3.16 3.58
CA ARG A 46 -2.00 1.93 4.02
C ARG A 46 -0.50 2.02 3.80
N PHE A 47 -0.07 2.53 2.65
CA PHE A 47 1.34 2.78 2.36
C PHE A 47 1.94 3.77 3.37
N LEU A 48 1.26 4.89 3.64
CA LEU A 48 1.71 5.88 4.60
C LEU A 48 1.80 5.30 6.02
N ASN A 49 0.85 4.47 6.41
CA ASN A 49 0.85 3.78 7.70
C ASN A 49 2.05 2.81 7.81
N ILE A 50 2.29 1.97 6.80
CA ILE A 50 3.46 1.08 6.75
C ILE A 50 4.76 1.89 6.80
N PHE A 51 4.83 2.98 6.03
CA PHE A 51 6.00 3.85 5.96
C PHE A 51 6.32 4.52 7.31
N PHE A 52 5.30 5.07 8.00
CA PHE A 52 5.50 5.69 9.31
C PHE A 52 5.72 4.68 10.43
N CYS A 53 5.05 3.53 10.39
CA CYS A 53 5.28 2.44 11.34
C CYS A 53 6.71 1.89 11.20
N SER A 54 7.20 1.74 9.96
CA SER A 54 8.60 1.37 9.70
C SER A 54 9.59 2.45 10.12
N ARG A 55 9.21 3.74 10.11
CA ARG A 55 10.07 4.88 10.50
C ARG A 55 10.34 4.99 12.00
N GLN A 56 9.66 4.24 12.88
CA GLN A 56 10.00 4.26 14.31
C GLN A 56 11.42 3.74 14.60
N THR A 57 12.08 3.04 13.67
CA THR A 57 13.51 2.70 13.79
C THR A 57 14.45 3.82 13.33
N THR A 58 14.01 4.75 12.48
CA THR A 58 14.85 5.82 11.91
C THR A 58 14.59 7.20 12.51
N LEU A 59 13.46 7.43 13.20
CA LEU A 59 13.12 8.70 13.84
C LEU A 59 13.92 8.99 15.14
N ARG A 60 15.07 8.32 15.35
CA ARG A 60 16.17 8.88 16.15
C ARG A 60 16.99 9.93 15.38
N SER A 61 16.89 10.02 14.04
CA SER A 61 17.69 10.95 13.23
C SER A 61 16.93 12.13 12.61
N GLU A 62 15.60 12.17 12.63
CA GLU A 62 14.82 13.26 11.99
C GLU A 62 14.07 14.18 12.97
N LYS A 63 14.78 14.74 13.96
CA LYS A 63 14.46 16.08 14.50
C LYS A 63 14.62 17.20 13.44
N LYS A 64 14.73 16.87 12.15
CA LYS A 64 15.14 17.77 11.06
C LYS A 64 13.99 18.22 10.15
N PHE A 65 12.82 17.58 10.19
CA PHE A 65 11.72 17.94 9.29
C PHE A 65 10.81 19.08 9.82
N THR A 66 10.90 19.41 11.12
CA THR A 66 10.10 20.50 11.73
C THR A 66 10.63 21.90 11.38
N LEU A 67 11.79 22.02 10.73
CA LEU A 67 12.45 23.31 10.48
C LEU A 67 12.15 23.93 9.09
N LEU A 68 11.36 23.26 8.25
CA LEU A 68 11.05 23.74 6.88
C LEU A 68 9.63 24.30 6.71
N CYS A 69 8.78 24.22 7.74
CA CYS A 69 7.42 24.80 7.73
C CYS A 69 7.26 25.98 8.70
N ASN A 70 8.36 26.46 9.28
CA ASN A 70 8.43 27.67 10.12
C ASN A 70 9.44 28.69 9.54
N LYS A 71 9.35 28.94 8.23
CA LYS A 71 9.85 30.16 7.59
C LYS A 71 8.91 30.57 6.47
#